data_AF-A0A946EQQ4-F1
#
_entry.id   AF-A0A946EQQ4-F1
#
_cell.length_a   1.000
_cell.length_b   1.000
_cell.length_c   1.000
_cell.angle_alpha   90.00
_cell.angle_beta   90.00
_cell.angle_gamma   90.00
#
_symmetry.space_group_name_H-M   'P 1'
#
loop_
_entity.id
_entity.type
_entity.pdbx_description
1 polymer ?
#
loop_
_entity_poly.entity_id
_entity_poly.type
_entity_poly.pdbx_seq_one_letter_code
_entity_poly.pdbx_strand_id
1 'polypeptide(L)'
;TEAGIEITTPQGIVHASLSEIGLTDQVFAFDGLGLQLRLFRLPSEMDAREVEFEVPVERSQDGDTPIWIAVTLEDGHRAWTSPIYWIEA
;
A
#
# COMPACT_ATOMS: atom_id res chain seq x y z
N THR A 1 9.20 31.77 2.93
CA THR A 1 7.83 31.26 2.81
C THR A 1 7.90 29.76 2.97
N GLU A 2 7.15 29.17 3.88
CA GLU A 2 7.11 27.72 4.05
C GLU A 2 6.40 27.10 2.83
N ALA A 3 6.97 26.04 2.26
CA ALA A 3 6.42 25.40 1.06
C ALA A 3 5.33 24.39 1.46
N GLY A 4 4.20 24.42 0.76
CA GLY A 4 3.05 23.53 1.02
C GLY A 4 2.47 22.93 -0.24
N ILE A 5 1.67 21.88 -0.08
CA ILE A 5 0.88 21.26 -1.13
C ILE A 5 -0.61 21.47 -0.85
N GLU A 6 -1.37 21.76 -1.90
CA GLU A 6 -2.83 21.81 -1.88
C GLU A 6 -3.35 20.82 -2.92
N ILE A 7 -4.24 19.94 -2.49
CA ILE A 7 -4.90 18.97 -3.38
C ILE A 7 -6.40 19.20 -3.27
N THR A 8 -7.01 19.56 -4.40
CA THR A 8 -8.45 19.72 -4.51
C THR A 8 -9.05 18.51 -5.22
N THR A 9 -10.00 17.85 -4.56
CA THR A 9 -10.81 16.77 -5.13
C THR A 9 -12.29 17.14 -4.99
N PRO A 10 -13.21 16.48 -5.71
CA PRO A 10 -14.64 16.67 -5.48
C PRO A 10 -15.10 16.39 -4.04
N GLN A 11 -14.32 15.63 -3.26
CA GLN A 11 -14.66 15.22 -1.91
C GLN A 11 -14.11 16.18 -0.84
N GLY A 12 -13.15 17.03 -1.18
CA GLY A 12 -12.65 18.07 -0.29
C GLY A 12 -11.31 18.64 -0.73
N ILE A 13 -10.79 19.53 0.11
CA ILE A 13 -9.49 20.18 -0.09
C ILE A 13 -8.55 19.71 1.03
N VAL A 14 -7.35 19.28 0.65
CA VAL A 14 -6.28 18.87 1.57
C VAL A 14 -5.13 19.87 1.46
N HIS A 15 -4.67 20.36 2.61
CA HIS A 15 -3.46 21.16 2.72
C HIS A 15 -2.47 20.43 3.63
N ALA A 16 -1.19 20.40 3.22
CA ALA A 16 -0.12 19.87 4.04
C ALA A 16 1.17 20.69 3.87
N SER A 17 1.90 20.91 4.95
CA SER A 17 3.24 21.49 4.85
C SER A 17 4.20 20.44 4.30
N LEU A 18 5.04 20.81 3.33
CA LEU A 18 6.04 19.88 2.80
C LEU A 18 7.05 19.48 3.89
N SER A 19 7.29 20.29 4.91
CA SER A 19 8.21 19.95 6.00
C SER A 19 7.69 18.81 6.89
N GLU A 20 6.37 18.61 6.93
CA GLU A 20 5.69 17.65 7.80
C GLU A 20 5.39 16.30 7.11
N ILE A 21 5.51 16.23 5.77
CA ILE A 21 5.30 14.98 5.02
C ILE A 21 6.55 14.10 5.12
N GLY A 22 6.44 13.03 5.89
CA GLY A 22 7.47 12.00 6.07
C GLY A 22 7.09 10.64 5.50
N LEU A 23 7.80 9.59 5.93
CA LEU A 23 7.55 8.21 5.49
C LEU A 23 6.24 7.62 6.06
N THR A 24 5.81 8.09 7.23
CA THR A 24 4.51 7.72 7.80
C THR A 24 3.42 8.53 7.12
N ASP A 25 2.34 7.84 6.72
CA ASP A 25 1.24 8.50 6.04
C ASP A 25 0.55 9.55 6.90
N GLN A 26 0.25 10.67 6.26
CA GLN A 26 -0.84 11.54 6.67
C GLN A 26 -2.10 11.09 5.94
N VAL A 27 -3.10 10.66 6.70
CA VAL A 27 -4.36 10.13 6.16
C VAL A 27 -5.46 11.18 6.31
N PHE A 28 -6.05 11.58 5.18
CA PHE A 28 -7.19 12.48 5.09
C PHE A 28 -8.41 11.65 4.71
N ALA A 29 -9.21 11.29 5.70
CA ALA A 29 -10.44 10.54 5.47
C ALA A 29 -11.52 11.47 4.90
N PHE A 30 -12.20 10.99 3.86
CA PHE A 30 -13.46 11.54 3.40
C PHE A 30 -14.57 10.59 3.87
N ASP A 31 -15.70 11.15 4.27
CA ASP A 31 -16.84 10.35 4.72
C ASP A 31 -17.31 9.34 3.63
N GLY A 32 -18.09 8.33 4.01
CA GLY A 32 -18.61 7.31 3.09
C GLY A 32 -17.84 5.97 3.10
N LEU A 33 -17.58 5.39 1.92
CA LEU A 33 -17.06 4.02 1.73
C LEU A 33 -15.56 3.85 2.05
N GLY A 34 -15.05 4.52 3.08
CA GLY A 34 -13.63 4.50 3.43
C GLY A 34 -12.74 5.21 2.41
N LEU A 35 -13.29 6.16 1.66
CA LEU A 35 -12.52 6.96 0.72
C LEU A 35 -11.54 7.84 1.51
N GLN A 36 -10.26 7.79 1.15
CA GLN A 36 -9.23 8.56 1.83
C GLN A 36 -8.14 8.99 0.85
N LEU A 37 -7.46 10.09 1.18
CA LEU A 37 -6.23 10.51 0.52
C LEU A 37 -5.07 10.31 1.50
N ARG A 38 -3.98 9.69 1.05
CA ARG A 38 -2.76 9.47 1.83
C ARG A 38 -1.64 10.30 1.23
N LEU A 39 -0.98 11.14 2.04
CA LEU A 39 0.28 11.80 1.67
C LEU A 39 1.42 11.18 2.45
N PHE A 40 2.47 10.81 1.74
CA PHE A 40 3.74 10.34 2.29
C PHE A 40 4.86 10.74 1.35
N ARG A 41 6.09 10.72 1.86
CA ARG A 41 7.31 11.03 1.11
C ARG A 41 8.16 9.78 1.01
N LEU A 42 8.52 9.44 -0.22
CA LEU A 42 9.53 8.41 -0.47
C LEU A 42 10.91 8.90 -0.02
N PRO A 43 11.78 7.97 0.43
CA PRO A 43 13.19 8.28 0.68
C PRO A 43 13.84 8.97 -0.52
N SER A 44 14.77 9.88 -0.26
CA SER A 44 15.54 10.56 -1.33
C SER A 44 16.46 9.60 -2.09
N GLU A 45 16.89 8.53 -1.43
CA GLU A 45 17.73 7.48 -1.98
C GLU A 45 17.06 6.13 -1.72
N MET A 46 17.03 5.27 -2.75
CA MET A 46 16.36 3.99 -2.69
C MET A 46 17.38 2.86 -2.55
N ASP A 47 17.53 2.36 -1.32
CA ASP A 47 18.51 1.33 -0.99
C ASP A 47 17.94 -0.09 -1.07
N ALA A 48 16.63 -0.25 -0.87
CA ALA A 48 15.94 -1.53 -0.97
C ALA A 48 15.43 -1.76 -2.40
N ARG A 49 15.73 -2.93 -2.97
CA ARG A 49 15.27 -3.33 -4.32
C ARG A 49 14.58 -4.68 -4.35
N GLU A 50 14.69 -5.42 -3.27
CA GLU A 50 14.23 -6.80 -3.14
C GLU A 50 13.64 -6.97 -1.75
N VAL A 51 12.64 -7.85 -1.65
CA VAL A 51 12.04 -8.25 -0.39
C VAL A 51 11.87 -9.76 -0.40
N GLU A 52 12.29 -10.40 0.69
CA GLU A 52 12.11 -11.82 0.92
C GLU A 52 11.31 -11.98 2.21
N PHE A 53 10.32 -12.86 2.19
CA PHE A 53 9.49 -13.17 3.34
C PHE A 53 9.07 -14.63 3.32
N GLU A 54 8.97 -15.23 4.49
CA GLU A 54 8.39 -16.54 4.70
C GLU A 54 7.14 -16.39 5.55
N VAL A 55 6.02 -16.95 5.07
CA VAL A 55 4.73 -16.93 5.78
C VAL A 55 4.20 -18.36 5.84
N PRO A 56 3.85 -18.88 7.03
CA PRO A 56 3.20 -20.17 7.13
C PRO A 56 1.79 -20.08 6.55
N VAL A 57 1.44 -21.01 5.66
CA VAL A 57 0.12 -21.09 5.04
C VAL A 57 -0.52 -22.43 5.43
N GLU A 58 -1.74 -22.37 5.95
CA GLU A 58 -2.51 -23.58 6.25
C GLU A 58 -3.11 -24.16 4.96
N ARG A 59 -2.94 -25.47 4.78
CA ARG A 59 -3.55 -26.20 3.67
C ARG A 59 -4.97 -26.60 4.02
N SER A 60 -5.88 -26.52 3.04
CA SER A 60 -7.19 -27.15 3.13
C SER A 60 -7.04 -28.67 3.33
N GLN A 61 -7.87 -29.25 4.20
CA GLN A 61 -7.90 -30.70 4.39
C GLN A 61 -8.45 -31.42 3.15
N ASP A 62 -9.30 -30.74 2.38
CA ASP A 62 -9.94 -31.27 1.19
C ASP A 62 -9.67 -30.37 -0.03
N GLY A 63 -9.27 -30.98 -1.15
CA GLY A 63 -9.09 -30.30 -2.44
C GLY A 63 -7.86 -29.40 -2.56
N ASP A 64 -7.84 -28.62 -3.65
CA ASP A 64 -6.74 -27.69 -3.94
C ASP A 64 -6.80 -26.48 -3.01
N THR A 65 -5.64 -26.05 -2.52
CA THR A 65 -5.53 -24.79 -1.75
C THR A 65 -4.95 -23.69 -2.64
N PRO A 66 -5.76 -22.74 -3.14
CA PRO A 66 -5.26 -21.59 -3.87
C PRO A 66 -4.66 -20.57 -2.90
N ILE A 67 -3.49 -20.06 -3.26
CA ILE A 67 -2.75 -19.04 -2.52
C ILE A 67 -2.61 -17.82 -3.42
N TRP A 68 -2.93 -16.64 -2.88
CA TRP A 68 -2.73 -15.36 -3.54
C TRP A 68 -1.74 -14.52 -2.77
N ILE A 69 -0.79 -13.93 -3.48
CA ILE A 69 0.13 -12.96 -2.92
C ILE A 69 -0.24 -11.60 -3.51
N ALA A 70 -0.43 -10.62 -2.63
CA ALA A 70 -0.59 -9.21 -3.00
C ALA A 70 0.50 -8.41 -2.29
N VAL A 71 1.34 -7.74 -3.08
CA VAL A 71 2.39 -6.87 -2.57
C VAL A 71 2.01 -5.43 -2.87
N THR A 72 2.12 -4.56 -1.87
CA THR A 72 2.04 -3.10 -2.05
C THR A 72 3.43 -2.55 -1.81
N LEU A 73 3.99 -1.88 -2.81
CA LEU A 73 5.25 -1.18 -2.71
C LEU A 73 5.06 0.15 -1.98
N GLU A 74 6.15 0.70 -1.48
CA GLU A 74 6.14 1.96 -0.70
C GLU A 74 5.58 3.16 -1.47
N ASP A 75 5.65 3.16 -2.80
CA ASP A 75 5.10 4.20 -3.67
C ASP A 75 3.61 3.97 -4.01
N GLY A 76 3.00 2.92 -3.44
CA GLY A 76 1.62 2.55 -3.64
C GLY A 76 1.36 1.64 -4.85
N HIS A 77 2.37 1.29 -5.65
CA HIS A 77 2.19 0.30 -6.71
C HIS A 77 1.85 -1.07 -6.11
N ARG A 78 0.99 -1.81 -6.79
CA ARG A 78 0.56 -3.14 -6.38
C ARG A 78 0.92 -4.17 -7.42
N ALA A 79 1.44 -5.30 -6.95
CA ALA A 79 1.62 -6.50 -7.74
C ALA A 79 0.78 -7.63 -7.13
N TRP A 80 0.30 -8.54 -7.98
CA TRP A 80 -0.44 -9.71 -7.56
C TRP A 80 -0.05 -10.92 -8.38
N THR A 81 -0.18 -12.09 -7.76
CA THR A 81 -0.07 -13.36 -8.47
C THR A 81 -1.44 -13.81 -8.96
N SER A 82 -1.46 -14.58 -10.05
CA SER A 82 -2.53 -15.57 -10.26
C SER A 82 -2.58 -16.55 -9.08
N PRO A 83 -3.67 -17.30 -8.88
CA PRO A 83 -3.70 -18.33 -7.83
C PRO A 83 -2.56 -19.32 -8.01
N ILE A 84 -1.78 -19.51 -6.94
CA ILE A 84 -0.76 -20.55 -6.83
C ILE A 84 -1.44 -21.74 -6.14
N TYR A 85 -1.53 -22.89 -6.80
CA TYR A 85 -2.25 -24.04 -6.26
C TYR A 85 -1.31 -24.99 -5.52
N TRP A 86 -1.62 -25.25 -4.26
CA TRP A 86 -1.07 -26.39 -3.54
C TRP A 86 -1.96 -27.62 -3.78
N ILE A 87 -1.52 -28.49 -4.67
CA ILE A 87 -2.18 -29.77 -5.03
C ILE A 87 -1.57 -30.94 -4.24
N GLU A 88 -2.31 -32.04 -4.07
CA GLU A 88 -1.73 -33.32 -3.62
C GLU A 88 -1.03 -34.03 -4.78
N ALA A 89 -0.01 -34.84 -4.49
CA ALA A 89 0.69 -35.66 -5.47
C ALA A 89 -0.05 -36.98 -5.73
#